data_AF-A0A0G1KEP8-F1
#
_entry.id   AF-A0A0G1KEP8-F1
#
_cell.length_a   1.000
_cell.length_b   1.000
_cell.length_c   1.000
_cell.angle_alpha   90.00
_cell.angle_beta   90.00
_cell.angle_gamma   90.00
#
_symmetry.space_group_name_H-M   'P 1'
#
loop_
_entity.id
_entity.type
_entity.pdbx_description
1 polymer ?
#
loop_
_entity_poly.entity_id
_entity_poly.type
_entity_poly.pdbx_seq_one_letter_code
_entity_poly.pdbx_strand_id
1 'polypeptide(L)'
;MTKTHKLVIWLVITAFLAGFFWLWAYEWLQGSLFESNNLHLRMWAALTVLVGFVSAGFILFQRYLFALFAGMLAGLSFMFFFGINPLNFISSAAILLLFFHAQANIKEELAQRTKINARMAIRRSVMPLILSVFLLVSFGAYQSPAIKSFENINRLPSSSEKFISTIVGAVVRDFAGGALDPSLESQATDQVSRQLIDQANVFLEPYFQYAPPAIAFALFLILWGLSWIFMWLSLASGVIFFYMFKKMRWFRIEEKDVKAEVLTV
;
A
#
# COMPACT_ATOMS: atom_id res chain seq x y z
N MET A 1 -7.50 17.02 -31.09
CA MET A 1 -8.10 16.41 -29.89
C MET A 1 -8.14 17.43 -28.75
N THR A 2 -9.34 17.74 -28.23
CA THR A 2 -9.51 18.79 -27.20
C THR A 2 -8.97 18.34 -25.83
N LYS A 3 -8.75 19.27 -24.90
CA LYS A 3 -8.30 18.97 -23.53
C LYS A 3 -9.27 18.01 -22.81
N THR A 4 -10.58 18.16 -23.04
CA THR A 4 -11.62 17.31 -22.44
C THR A 4 -11.51 15.87 -22.91
N HIS A 5 -11.31 15.61 -24.21
CA HIS A 5 -11.13 14.25 -24.72
C HIS A 5 -9.91 13.57 -24.08
N LYS A 6 -8.81 14.33 -23.89
CA LYS A 6 -7.58 13.81 -23.28
C LYS A 6 -7.79 13.41 -21.83
N LEU A 7 -8.55 14.24 -21.09
CA LEU A 7 -8.95 13.97 -19.72
C LEU A 7 -9.82 12.71 -19.62
N VAL A 8 -10.82 12.58 -20.49
CA VAL A 8 -11.71 11.41 -20.51
C VAL A 8 -10.92 10.12 -20.77
N ILE A 9 -10.06 10.11 -21.80
CA ILE A 9 -9.21 8.94 -22.08
C ILE A 9 -8.33 8.60 -20.88
N TRP A 10 -7.76 9.62 -20.22
CA TRP A 10 -6.94 9.41 -19.03
C TRP A 10 -7.72 8.75 -17.89
N LEU A 11 -8.93 9.24 -17.61
CA LEU A 11 -9.79 8.68 -16.57
C LEU A 11 -10.22 7.25 -16.88
N VAL A 12 -10.51 6.93 -18.15
CA VAL A 12 -10.81 5.55 -18.58
C VAL A 12 -9.62 4.63 -18.33
N ILE A 13 -8.40 5.06 -18.67
CA ILE A 13 -7.19 4.28 -18.41
C ILE A 13 -6.95 4.14 -16.90
N THR A 14 -7.15 5.20 -16.12
CA THR A 14 -7.05 5.13 -14.65
C THR A 14 -8.04 4.13 -14.06
N ALA A 15 -9.29 4.14 -14.52
CA ALA A 15 -10.31 3.17 -14.07
C ALA A 15 -9.90 1.74 -14.40
N PHE A 16 -9.40 1.50 -15.62
CA PHE A 16 -8.91 0.19 -16.04
C PHE A 16 -7.74 -0.27 -15.17
N LEU A 17 -6.70 0.56 -15.00
CA LEU A 17 -5.54 0.24 -14.16
C LEU A 17 -5.92 0.00 -12.70
N ALA A 18 -6.84 0.78 -12.16
CA ALA A 18 -7.38 0.57 -10.81
C ALA A 18 -8.12 -0.76 -10.71
N GLY A 19 -8.96 -1.11 -11.70
CA GLY A 19 -9.65 -2.39 -11.77
C GLY A 19 -8.68 -3.59 -11.80
N PHE A 20 -7.63 -3.54 -12.64
CA PHE A 20 -6.61 -4.59 -12.68
C PHE A 20 -5.85 -4.73 -11.37
N PHE A 21 -5.46 -3.61 -10.77
CA PHE A 21 -4.81 -3.62 -9.47
C PHE A 21 -5.70 -4.30 -8.41
N TRP A 22 -6.97 -3.89 -8.33
CA TRP A 22 -7.89 -4.44 -7.33
C TRP A 22 -8.28 -5.89 -7.58
N LEU A 23 -8.35 -6.34 -8.83
CA LEU A 23 -8.55 -7.75 -9.16
C LEU A 23 -7.45 -8.61 -8.55
N TRP A 24 -6.18 -8.25 -8.78
CA TRP A 24 -5.05 -9.01 -8.25
C TRP A 24 -4.87 -8.84 -6.74
N ALA A 25 -5.20 -7.67 -6.20
CA ALA A 25 -5.20 -7.46 -4.76
C ALA A 25 -6.30 -8.26 -4.06
N TYR A 26 -7.47 -8.39 -4.68
CA TYR A 26 -8.56 -9.22 -4.17
C TYR A 26 -8.16 -10.69 -4.15
N GLU A 27 -7.59 -11.23 -5.24
CA GLU A 27 -7.07 -12.60 -5.29
C GLU A 27 -6.04 -12.87 -4.18
N TRP A 28 -5.12 -11.93 -3.95
CA TRP A 28 -4.13 -12.04 -2.88
C TRP A 28 -4.77 -12.02 -1.49
N LEU A 29 -5.67 -11.07 -1.24
CA LEU A 29 -6.26 -10.87 0.09
C LEU A 29 -7.26 -11.97 0.47
N GLN A 30 -7.95 -12.58 -0.50
CA GLN A 30 -8.84 -13.73 -0.29
C GLN A 30 -8.09 -15.05 -0.10
N GLY A 31 -6.87 -15.15 -0.62
CA GLY A 31 -6.00 -16.31 -0.46
C GLY A 31 -5.31 -16.38 0.91
N SER A 32 -4.41 -17.35 1.06
CA SER A 32 -3.52 -17.45 2.21
C SER A 32 -2.49 -16.31 2.16
N LEU A 33 -2.71 -15.25 2.96
CA LEU A 33 -1.79 -14.10 3.04
C LEU A 33 -0.33 -14.49 3.30
N PHE A 34 -0.11 -15.63 3.99
CA PHE A 34 1.18 -16.04 4.53
C PHE A 34 1.76 -17.34 3.94
N GLU A 35 1.02 -18.10 3.13
CA GLU A 35 1.48 -19.43 2.64
C GLU A 35 1.98 -19.43 1.19
N SER A 36 1.88 -18.28 0.50
CA SER A 36 2.22 -18.16 -0.92
C SER A 36 3.72 -17.94 -1.15
N ASN A 37 4.42 -18.94 -1.71
CA ASN A 37 5.76 -18.78 -2.31
C ASN A 37 5.77 -17.88 -3.55
N ASN A 38 4.60 -17.51 -4.07
CA ASN A 38 4.49 -16.58 -5.19
C ASN A 38 4.43 -15.16 -4.65
N LEU A 39 5.57 -14.46 -4.70
CA LEU A 39 5.57 -13.00 -4.66
C LEU A 39 4.50 -12.52 -5.64
N HIS A 40 3.47 -11.84 -5.14
CA HIS A 40 2.36 -11.31 -5.95
C HIS A 40 2.81 -10.11 -6.80
N LEU A 41 3.87 -10.31 -7.59
CA LEU A 41 4.60 -9.31 -8.38
C LEU A 41 3.68 -8.58 -9.35
N ARG A 42 2.65 -9.26 -9.88
CA ARG A 42 1.66 -8.66 -10.78
C ARG A 42 0.90 -7.53 -10.12
N MET A 43 0.38 -7.77 -8.90
CA MET A 43 -0.31 -6.75 -8.10
C MET A 43 0.61 -5.56 -7.81
N TRP A 44 1.83 -5.83 -7.37
CA TRP A 44 2.81 -4.79 -7.05
C TRP A 44 3.25 -3.99 -8.29
N ALA A 45 3.39 -4.64 -9.45
CA ALA A 45 3.65 -3.97 -10.72
C ALA A 45 2.47 -3.08 -11.12
N ALA A 46 1.23 -3.58 -11.06
CA ALA A 46 0.04 -2.77 -11.32
C ALA A 46 -0.05 -1.55 -10.41
N LEU A 47 0.26 -1.69 -9.11
CA LEU A 47 0.31 -0.56 -8.18
C LEU A 47 1.27 0.53 -8.67
N THR A 48 2.51 0.14 -9.01
CA THR A 48 3.54 1.11 -9.42
C THR A 48 3.17 1.82 -10.72
N VAL A 49 2.54 1.10 -11.65
CA VAL A 49 2.05 1.63 -12.92
C VAL A 49 0.89 2.60 -12.67
N LEU A 50 -0.10 2.20 -11.86
CA LEU A 50 -1.25 3.03 -11.52
C LEU A 50 -0.83 4.33 -10.84
N VAL A 51 0.00 4.26 -9.80
CA VAL A 51 0.47 5.44 -9.07
C VAL A 51 1.30 6.34 -9.98
N GLY A 52 2.23 5.78 -10.75
CA GLY A 52 3.03 6.54 -11.72
C GLY A 52 2.16 7.24 -12.77
N PHE A 53 1.14 6.55 -13.28
CA PHE A 53 0.19 7.10 -14.25
C PHE A 53 -0.66 8.22 -13.64
N VAL A 54 -1.27 8.02 -12.47
CA VAL A 54 -2.07 9.06 -11.81
C VAL A 54 -1.22 10.29 -11.46
N SER A 55 0.00 10.07 -10.95
CA SER A 55 0.96 11.14 -10.63
C SER A 55 1.32 11.98 -11.87
N ALA A 56 1.58 11.35 -13.02
CA ALA A 56 1.79 12.06 -14.27
C ALA A 56 0.54 12.86 -14.68
N GLY A 57 -0.66 12.31 -14.46
CA GLY A 57 -1.93 13.01 -14.70
C GLY A 57 -2.08 14.29 -13.88
N PHE A 58 -1.67 14.28 -12.61
CA PHE A 58 -1.70 15.47 -11.74
C PHE A 58 -0.86 16.63 -12.28
N ILE A 59 0.29 16.33 -12.90
CA ILE A 59 1.14 17.34 -13.54
C ILE A 59 0.49 17.90 -14.81
N LEU A 60 -0.15 17.04 -15.60
CA LEU A 60 -0.71 17.41 -16.90
C LEU A 60 -2.00 18.22 -16.79
N PHE A 61 -2.90 17.82 -15.90
CA PHE A 61 -4.22 18.44 -15.82
C PHE A 61 -4.31 19.56 -14.78
N GLN A 62 -3.50 19.52 -13.71
CA GLN A 62 -3.40 20.56 -12.68
C GLN A 62 -4.77 21.02 -12.14
N ARG A 63 -5.76 20.12 -12.10
CA ARG A 63 -7.14 20.41 -11.73
C ARG A 63 -7.55 19.55 -10.56
N TYR A 64 -8.14 20.17 -9.52
CA TYR A 64 -8.66 19.43 -8.37
C TYR A 64 -9.79 18.47 -8.77
N LEU A 65 -10.57 18.81 -9.80
CA LEU A 65 -11.57 17.90 -10.38
C LEU A 65 -10.95 16.60 -10.90
N PHE A 66 -9.73 16.62 -11.43
CA PHE A 66 -9.07 15.39 -11.86
C PHE A 66 -8.68 14.53 -10.65
N ALA A 67 -8.19 15.13 -9.56
CA ALA A 67 -7.93 14.40 -8.32
C ALA A 67 -9.22 13.78 -7.73
N LEU A 68 -10.33 14.52 -7.77
CA LEU A 68 -11.65 14.03 -7.39
C LEU A 68 -12.04 12.79 -8.20
N PHE A 69 -12.05 12.89 -9.54
CA PHE A 69 -12.46 11.76 -10.39
C PHE A 69 -11.50 10.57 -10.29
N ALA A 70 -10.18 10.79 -10.27
CA ALA A 70 -9.22 9.72 -10.13
C ALA A 70 -9.34 9.01 -8.77
N GLY A 71 -9.54 9.76 -7.68
CA GLY A 71 -9.76 9.20 -6.34
C GLY A 71 -11.10 8.45 -6.26
N MET A 72 -12.17 9.00 -6.83
CA MET A 72 -13.46 8.30 -6.94
C MET A 72 -13.35 7.01 -7.72
N LEU A 73 -12.65 6.99 -8.86
CA LEU A 73 -12.47 5.77 -9.65
C LEU A 73 -11.68 4.71 -8.88
N ALA A 74 -10.63 5.10 -8.16
CA ALA A 74 -9.86 4.19 -7.31
C ALA A 74 -10.71 3.62 -6.16
N GLY A 75 -11.47 4.47 -5.46
CA GLY A 75 -12.34 4.07 -4.35
C GLY A 75 -13.56 3.25 -4.78
N LEU A 76 -14.21 3.61 -5.90
CA LEU A 76 -15.31 2.83 -6.48
C LEU A 76 -14.84 1.47 -6.98
N SER A 77 -13.66 1.41 -7.60
CA SER A 77 -13.07 0.12 -7.99
C SER A 77 -12.81 -0.74 -6.75
N PHE A 78 -12.26 -0.18 -5.68
CA PHE A 78 -12.09 -0.90 -4.42
C PHE A 78 -13.42 -1.43 -3.86
N MET A 79 -14.44 -0.58 -3.76
CA MET A 79 -15.78 -0.97 -3.28
C MET A 79 -16.44 -2.03 -4.17
N PHE A 80 -16.16 -2.03 -5.48
CA PHE A 80 -16.65 -3.06 -6.38
C PHE A 80 -16.11 -4.46 -6.02
N PHE A 81 -14.84 -4.57 -5.64
CA PHE A 81 -14.22 -5.86 -5.28
C PHE A 81 -14.44 -6.26 -3.81
N PHE A 82 -14.38 -5.32 -2.88
CA PHE A 82 -14.49 -5.59 -1.43
C PHE A 82 -15.90 -5.37 -0.86
N GLY A 83 -16.86 -4.99 -1.72
CA GLY A 83 -18.25 -4.76 -1.36
C GLY A 83 -18.53 -3.34 -0.85
N ILE A 84 -19.82 -3.00 -0.79
CA ILE A 84 -20.32 -1.71 -0.32
C ILE A 84 -20.67 -1.83 1.15
N ASN A 85 -19.87 -1.21 2.03
CA ASN A 85 -20.13 -1.16 3.46
C ASN A 85 -19.60 0.17 4.07
N PRO A 86 -20.02 0.55 5.29
CA PRO A 86 -19.64 1.81 5.91
C PRO A 86 -18.12 2.00 6.05
N LEU A 87 -17.39 0.92 6.35
CA LEU A 87 -15.94 0.96 6.47
C LEU A 87 -15.29 1.34 5.14
N ASN A 88 -15.69 0.68 4.04
CA ASN A 88 -15.17 0.95 2.70
C ASN A 88 -15.51 2.36 2.20
N PHE A 89 -16.63 2.94 2.63
CA PHE A 89 -16.94 4.35 2.36
C PHE A 89 -15.96 5.29 3.08
N ILE A 90 -15.70 5.05 4.36
CA ILE A 90 -14.74 5.84 5.14
C ILE A 90 -13.34 5.72 4.52
N SER A 91 -12.92 4.51 4.17
CA SER A 91 -11.61 4.28 3.54
C SER A 91 -11.53 4.98 2.17
N SER A 92 -12.59 4.93 1.37
CA SER A 92 -12.65 5.63 0.08
C SER A 92 -12.63 7.15 0.22
N ALA A 93 -13.29 7.70 1.25
CA ALA A 93 -13.22 9.13 1.58
C ALA A 93 -11.80 9.54 2.00
N ALA A 94 -11.12 8.72 2.80
CA ALA A 94 -9.74 8.98 3.22
C ALA A 94 -8.76 9.04 2.03
N ILE A 95 -8.91 8.15 1.05
CA ILE A 95 -8.12 8.21 -0.19
C ILE A 95 -8.38 9.51 -0.95
N LEU A 96 -9.65 9.92 -1.04
CA LEU A 96 -10.02 11.11 -1.79
C LEU A 96 -9.27 12.33 -1.23
N LEU A 97 -9.19 12.42 0.10
CA LEU A 97 -8.39 13.44 0.78
C LEU A 97 -6.89 13.31 0.46
N LEU A 98 -6.33 12.10 0.43
CA LEU A 98 -4.93 11.87 0.04
C LEU A 98 -4.66 12.21 -1.43
N PHE A 99 -5.61 12.01 -2.34
CA PHE A 99 -5.53 12.43 -3.74
C PHE A 99 -5.56 13.96 -3.86
N PHE A 100 -6.43 14.63 -3.10
CA PHE A 100 -6.43 16.09 -3.02
C PHE A 100 -5.10 16.63 -2.48
N HIS A 101 -4.58 16.02 -1.41
CA HIS A 101 -3.29 16.38 -0.83
C HIS A 101 -2.15 16.19 -1.84
N ALA A 102 -2.13 15.06 -2.56
CA ALA A 102 -1.17 14.81 -3.64
C ALA A 102 -1.22 15.87 -4.75
N GLN A 103 -2.43 16.27 -5.15
CA GLN A 103 -2.63 17.28 -6.18
C GLN A 103 -2.25 18.69 -5.72
N ALA A 104 -2.49 19.02 -4.44
CA ALA A 104 -2.07 20.28 -3.83
C ALA A 104 -0.53 20.38 -3.80
N ASN A 105 0.14 19.34 -3.32
CA ASN A 105 1.62 19.28 -3.28
C ASN A 105 2.24 19.46 -4.67
N ILE A 106 1.65 18.89 -5.72
CA ILE A 106 2.11 19.11 -7.10
C ILE A 106 1.90 20.56 -7.54
N LYS A 107 0.74 21.14 -7.25
CA LYS A 107 0.43 22.51 -7.67
C LYS A 107 1.40 23.51 -7.05
N GLU A 108 1.70 23.35 -5.77
CA GLU A 108 2.68 24.17 -5.07
C GLU A 108 4.07 24.03 -5.69
N GLU A 109 4.51 22.78 -5.94
CA GLU A 109 5.82 22.52 -6.56
C GLU A 109 5.93 23.10 -7.98
N LEU A 110 4.83 23.13 -8.73
CA LEU A 110 4.79 23.73 -10.08
C LEU A 110 4.69 25.26 -10.03
N ALA A 111 4.03 25.83 -9.03
CA ALA A 111 3.88 27.27 -8.88
C ALA A 111 5.18 27.96 -8.42
N GLN A 112 6.00 27.28 -7.61
CA GLN A 112 7.23 27.83 -7.05
C GLN A 112 8.44 27.79 -8.02
N ARG A 113 8.31 27.14 -9.18
CA ARG A 113 9.44 26.90 -10.09
C ARG A 113 9.33 27.66 -11.39
N THR A 114 10.45 28.22 -11.81
CA THR A 114 10.64 28.80 -13.16
C THR A 114 10.76 27.72 -14.24
N LYS A 115 11.22 26.50 -13.90
CA LYS A 115 11.33 25.36 -14.83
C LYS A 115 10.67 24.11 -14.27
N ILE A 116 9.84 23.46 -15.09
CA ILE A 116 9.16 22.22 -14.72
C ILE A 116 10.18 21.08 -14.62
N ASN A 117 10.38 20.57 -13.40
CA ASN A 117 11.11 19.33 -13.15
C ASN A 117 10.10 18.20 -12.89
N ALA A 118 9.78 17.43 -13.93
CA ALA A 118 8.80 16.35 -13.86
C ALA A 118 9.15 15.32 -12.78
N ARG A 119 10.43 14.94 -12.62
CA ARG A 119 10.86 13.99 -11.59
C ARG A 119 10.50 14.49 -10.19
N MET A 120 10.76 15.77 -9.91
CA MET A 120 10.48 16.34 -8.58
C MET A 120 8.97 16.48 -8.33
N ALA A 121 8.22 16.95 -9.33
CA ALA A 121 6.76 17.05 -9.23
C ALA A 121 6.09 15.67 -9.04
N ILE A 122 6.52 14.63 -9.77
CA ILE A 122 6.01 13.26 -9.60
C ILE A 122 6.30 12.78 -8.18
N ARG A 123 7.56 12.92 -7.72
CA ARG A 123 7.97 12.50 -6.37
C ARG A 123 7.08 13.11 -5.27
N ARG A 124 6.62 14.36 -5.41
CA ARG A 124 5.76 15.04 -4.43
C ARG A 124 4.36 14.44 -4.27
N SER A 125 3.83 13.76 -5.29
CA SER A 125 2.50 13.14 -5.24
C SER A 125 2.53 11.63 -5.03
N VAL A 126 3.63 10.97 -5.40
CA VAL A 126 3.74 9.50 -5.31
C VAL A 126 3.53 9.00 -3.89
N MET A 127 4.13 9.64 -2.88
CA MET A 127 4.04 9.15 -1.50
C MET A 127 2.61 9.18 -0.93
N PRO A 128 1.85 10.30 -1.00
CA PRO A 128 0.44 10.29 -0.59
C PRO A 128 -0.42 9.28 -1.36
N LEU A 129 -0.17 9.08 -2.66
CA LEU A 129 -0.88 8.09 -3.47
C LEU A 129 -0.59 6.66 -3.01
N ILE A 130 0.68 6.32 -2.74
CA ILE A 130 1.06 5.00 -2.22
C ILE A 130 0.40 4.75 -0.85
N LEU A 131 0.48 5.73 0.06
CA LEU A 131 -0.16 5.63 1.36
C LEU A 131 -1.66 5.40 1.25
N SER A 132 -2.33 6.05 0.30
CA SER A 132 -3.77 5.87 0.08
C SER A 132 -4.12 4.44 -0.33
N VAL A 133 -3.28 3.81 -1.16
CA VAL A 133 -3.51 2.43 -1.59
C VAL A 133 -3.16 1.45 -0.46
N PHE A 134 -2.09 1.68 0.29
CA PHE A 134 -1.74 0.83 1.43
C PHE A 134 -2.81 0.85 2.53
N LEU A 135 -3.38 2.03 2.78
CA LEU A 135 -4.52 2.17 3.67
C LEU A 135 -5.68 1.30 3.20
N LEU A 136 -6.03 1.34 1.91
CA LEU A 136 -7.08 0.48 1.38
C LEU A 136 -6.76 -1.01 1.43
N VAL A 137 -5.53 -1.40 1.10
CA VAL A 137 -5.09 -2.80 1.18
C VAL A 137 -5.25 -3.30 2.60
N SER A 138 -4.88 -2.50 3.61
CA SER A 138 -5.08 -2.81 5.02
C SER A 138 -6.55 -2.98 5.38
N PHE A 139 -7.43 -2.08 4.93
CA PHE A 139 -8.88 -2.24 5.13
C PHE A 139 -9.47 -3.45 4.40
N GLY A 140 -9.01 -3.74 3.19
CA GLY A 140 -9.40 -4.92 2.44
C GLY A 140 -8.94 -6.21 3.14
N ALA A 141 -7.73 -6.19 3.71
CA ALA A 141 -7.18 -7.28 4.50
C ALA A 141 -8.00 -7.49 5.78
N TYR A 142 -8.33 -6.44 6.53
CA TYR A 142 -9.20 -6.53 7.72
C TYR A 142 -10.52 -7.25 7.43
N GLN A 143 -11.07 -7.08 6.23
CA GLN A 143 -12.33 -7.70 5.83
C GLN A 143 -12.18 -9.10 5.23
N SER A 144 -10.95 -9.55 4.96
CA SER A 144 -10.71 -10.78 4.24
C SER A 144 -10.97 -12.01 5.13
N PRO A 145 -11.39 -13.15 4.55
CA PRO A 145 -11.60 -14.39 5.29
C PRO A 145 -10.35 -14.82 6.06
N ALA A 146 -9.17 -14.61 5.48
CA ALA A 146 -7.89 -14.96 6.09
C ALA A 146 -7.64 -14.22 7.41
N ILE A 147 -8.10 -12.98 7.57
CA ILE A 147 -7.95 -12.23 8.82
C ILE A 147 -9.15 -12.44 9.75
N LYS A 148 -10.37 -12.54 9.20
CA LYS A 148 -11.58 -12.84 9.98
C LYS A 148 -11.53 -14.20 10.67
N SER A 149 -10.83 -15.18 10.10
CA SER A 149 -10.64 -16.46 10.78
C SER A 149 -9.95 -16.29 12.15
N PHE A 150 -9.14 -15.25 12.35
CA PHE A 150 -8.47 -14.99 13.63
C PHE A 150 -9.38 -14.43 14.72
N GLU A 151 -10.59 -13.97 14.38
CA GLU A 151 -11.56 -13.49 15.37
C GLU A 151 -12.08 -14.62 16.28
N ASN A 152 -12.16 -15.84 15.74
CA ASN A 152 -12.68 -17.02 16.44
C ASN A 152 -11.59 -17.98 16.92
N ILE A 153 -10.33 -17.52 16.89
CA ILE A 153 -9.21 -18.34 17.29
C ILE A 153 -8.98 -18.15 18.79
N ASN A 154 -9.02 -19.26 19.53
CA ASN A 154 -8.76 -19.29 20.98
C ASN A 154 -7.29 -19.64 21.30
N ARG A 155 -6.44 -19.83 20.28
CA ARG A 155 -5.05 -20.30 20.43
C ARG A 155 -4.15 -19.73 19.36
N LEU A 156 -2.89 -19.48 19.67
CA LEU A 156 -1.91 -19.01 18.70
C LEU A 156 -1.90 -19.88 17.42
N PRO A 157 -1.77 -19.28 16.23
CA PRO A 157 -1.64 -20.04 15.00
C PRO A 157 -0.35 -20.86 15.01
N SER A 158 -0.34 -21.99 14.30
CA SER A 158 0.80 -22.93 14.25
C SER A 158 2.12 -22.28 13.81
N SER A 159 2.09 -21.22 13.00
CA SER A 159 3.27 -20.43 12.64
C SER A 159 3.90 -19.72 13.85
N SER A 160 3.08 -19.19 14.76
CA SER A 160 3.55 -18.58 16.01
C SER A 160 4.10 -19.65 16.96
N GLU A 161 3.46 -20.82 17.02
CA GLU A 161 3.96 -21.96 17.82
C GLU A 161 5.34 -22.41 17.34
N LYS A 162 5.54 -22.53 16.01
CA LYS A 162 6.84 -22.85 15.41
C LYS A 162 7.90 -21.79 15.73
N PHE A 163 7.52 -20.51 15.69
CA PHE A 163 8.42 -19.42 16.02
C PHE A 163 8.87 -19.47 17.48
N ILE A 164 7.92 -19.67 18.41
CA ILE A 164 8.21 -19.84 19.84
C ILE A 164 9.12 -21.06 20.05
N SER A 165 8.79 -22.21 19.45
CA SER A 165 9.60 -23.42 19.54
C SER A 165 11.02 -23.22 19.01
N THR A 166 11.19 -22.43 17.94
CA THR A 166 12.51 -22.08 17.40
C THR A 166 13.32 -21.23 18.37
N ILE A 167 12.70 -20.23 18.99
CA ILE A 167 13.37 -19.38 20.00
C ILE A 167 13.73 -20.20 21.23
N VAL A 168 12.79 -20.99 21.75
CA VAL A 168 13.01 -21.85 22.93
C VAL A 168 14.14 -22.83 22.65
N GLY A 169 14.15 -23.49 21.49
CA GLY A 169 15.23 -24.39 21.10
C GLY A 169 16.58 -23.70 21.05
N ALA A 170 16.65 -22.47 20.50
CA ALA A 170 17.88 -21.68 20.49
C ALA A 170 18.37 -21.34 21.91
N VAL A 171 17.47 -20.94 22.80
CA VAL A 171 17.79 -20.61 24.20
C VAL A 171 18.22 -21.84 24.99
N VAL A 172 17.49 -22.95 24.89
CA VAL A 172 17.81 -24.22 25.56
C VAL A 172 19.19 -24.72 25.12
N ARG A 173 19.50 -24.66 23.82
CA ARG A 173 20.80 -25.04 23.27
C ARG A 173 21.95 -24.17 23.80
N ASP A 174 21.72 -22.86 23.93
CA ASP A 174 22.70 -21.90 24.44
C ASP A 174 22.99 -22.14 25.94
N PHE A 175 21.94 -22.34 26.75
CA PHE A 175 22.07 -22.69 28.18
C PHE A 175 22.72 -24.06 28.41
N ALA A 176 22.51 -25.00 27.50
CA ALA A 176 23.07 -26.35 27.54
C ALA A 176 24.57 -26.42 27.19
N GLY A 177 25.16 -25.33 26.69
CA GLY A 177 26.55 -25.31 26.23
C GLY A 177 26.84 -26.28 25.08
N GLY A 178 25.82 -26.67 24.31
CA GLY A 178 25.94 -27.60 23.18
C GLY A 178 26.24 -29.06 23.53
N ALA A 179 26.22 -29.45 24.81
CA ALA A 179 26.57 -30.81 25.26
C ALA A 179 25.36 -31.71 25.60
N LEU A 180 24.14 -31.28 25.30
CA LEU A 180 22.94 -32.07 25.58
C LEU A 180 22.71 -33.16 24.51
N ASP A 181 22.21 -34.32 24.94
CA ASP A 181 21.72 -35.35 24.04
C ASP A 181 20.54 -34.80 23.21
N PRO A 182 20.54 -34.94 21.86
CA PRO A 182 19.46 -34.46 21.00
C PRO A 182 18.05 -34.90 21.42
N SER A 183 17.93 -36.09 22.04
CA SER A 183 16.63 -36.58 22.53
C SER A 183 16.10 -35.77 23.72
N LEU A 184 16.98 -35.39 24.63
CA LEU A 184 16.67 -34.57 25.82
C LEU A 184 16.45 -33.10 25.44
N GLU A 185 17.21 -32.58 24.47
CA GLU A 185 17.02 -31.23 23.93
C GLU A 185 15.62 -31.07 23.30
N SER A 186 15.18 -32.03 22.50
CA SER A 186 13.84 -32.01 21.89
C SER A 186 12.73 -32.07 22.94
N GLN A 187 12.86 -32.94 23.95
CA GLN A 187 11.86 -33.05 25.01
C GLN A 187 11.76 -31.78 25.86
N ALA A 188 12.92 -31.21 26.24
CA ALA A 188 12.96 -29.96 26.99
C ALA A 188 12.37 -28.79 26.18
N THR A 189 12.72 -28.70 24.89
CA THR A 189 12.19 -27.68 23.98
C THR A 189 10.68 -27.81 23.84
N ASP A 190 10.16 -29.03 23.63
CA ASP A 190 8.73 -29.26 23.49
C ASP A 190 7.96 -28.95 24.77
N GLN A 191 8.48 -29.35 25.93
CA GLN A 191 7.82 -29.10 27.22
C GLN A 191 7.77 -27.59 27.55
N VAL A 192 8.90 -26.90 27.40
CA VAL A 192 8.97 -25.45 27.65
C VAL A 192 8.13 -24.68 26.63
N SER A 193 8.17 -25.08 25.36
CA SER A 193 7.37 -24.45 24.30
C SER A 193 5.88 -24.62 24.57
N ARG A 194 5.40 -25.82 24.94
CA ARG A 194 3.99 -26.05 25.27
C ARG A 194 3.55 -25.21 26.45
N GLN A 195 4.33 -25.18 27.53
CA GLN A 195 4.00 -24.39 28.71
C GLN A 195 3.94 -22.88 28.40
N LEU A 196 4.90 -22.37 27.61
CA LEU A 196 4.89 -20.98 27.17
C LEU A 196 3.72 -20.68 26.23
N ILE A 197 3.41 -21.58 25.29
CA ILE A 197 2.26 -21.43 24.38
C ILE A 197 0.95 -21.42 25.17
N ASP A 198 0.78 -22.31 26.14
CA ASP A 198 -0.43 -22.36 26.98
C ASP A 198 -0.59 -21.09 27.83
N GLN A 199 0.49 -20.62 28.46
CA GLN A 199 0.47 -19.36 29.21
C GLN A 199 0.21 -18.15 28.30
N ALA A 200 0.83 -18.12 27.13
CA ALA A 200 0.61 -17.08 26.12
C ALA A 200 -0.85 -17.10 25.65
N ASN A 201 -1.44 -18.28 25.40
CA ASN A 201 -2.83 -18.41 25.01
C ASN A 201 -3.78 -17.88 26.08
N VAL A 202 -3.59 -18.23 27.36
CA VAL A 202 -4.41 -17.72 28.47
C VAL A 202 -4.29 -16.20 28.60
N PHE A 203 -3.08 -15.65 28.44
CA PHE A 203 -2.86 -14.21 28.50
C PHE A 203 -3.44 -13.47 27.29
N LEU A 204 -3.36 -14.06 26.09
CA LEU A 204 -3.78 -13.46 24.82
C LEU A 204 -5.27 -13.65 24.52
N GLU A 205 -5.95 -14.60 25.17
CA GLU A 205 -7.37 -14.89 24.98
C GLU A 205 -8.27 -13.64 24.93
N PRO A 206 -8.22 -12.69 25.89
CA PRO A 206 -9.06 -11.48 25.84
C PRO A 206 -8.70 -10.52 24.70
N TYR A 207 -7.52 -10.68 24.09
CA TYR A 207 -7.00 -9.82 23.03
C TYR A 207 -7.24 -10.39 21.62
N PHE A 208 -7.59 -11.68 21.47
CA PHE A 208 -7.81 -12.28 20.15
C PHE A 208 -8.95 -11.61 19.36
N GLN A 209 -9.97 -11.08 20.04
CA GLN A 209 -11.01 -10.26 19.40
C GLN A 209 -10.46 -9.00 18.69
N TYR A 210 -9.31 -8.48 19.12
CA TYR A 210 -8.61 -7.36 18.49
C TYR A 210 -7.51 -7.79 17.52
N ALA A 211 -7.32 -9.10 17.30
CA ALA A 211 -6.35 -9.60 16.35
C ALA A 211 -6.65 -9.13 14.91
N PRO A 212 -7.90 -9.17 14.40
CA PRO A 212 -8.18 -8.69 13.06
C PRO A 212 -7.73 -7.24 12.78
N PRO A 213 -8.12 -6.22 13.58
CA PRO A 213 -7.65 -4.86 13.35
C PRO A 213 -6.14 -4.70 13.61
N ALA A 214 -5.56 -5.43 14.58
CA ALA A 214 -4.12 -5.37 14.84
C ALA A 214 -3.29 -5.94 13.69
N ILE A 215 -3.71 -7.07 13.09
CA ILE A 215 -3.05 -7.68 11.93
C ILE A 215 -3.16 -6.76 10.71
N ALA A 216 -4.34 -6.19 10.46
CA ALA A 216 -4.53 -5.24 9.37
C ALA A 216 -3.63 -4.00 9.53
N PHE A 217 -3.51 -3.48 10.74
CA PHE A 217 -2.61 -2.36 11.04
C PHE A 217 -1.13 -2.75 10.90
N ALA A 218 -0.74 -3.95 11.38
CA ALA A 218 0.60 -4.47 11.19
C ALA A 218 0.95 -4.61 9.70
N LEU A 219 0.01 -5.08 8.87
CA LEU A 219 0.15 -5.12 7.42
C LEU A 219 0.37 -3.71 6.84
N PHE A 220 -0.39 -2.71 7.30
CA PHE A 220 -0.17 -1.32 6.90
C PHE A 220 1.25 -0.85 7.25
N LEU A 221 1.74 -1.12 8.46
CA LEU A 221 3.09 -0.74 8.88
C LEU A 221 4.18 -1.44 8.06
N ILE A 222 4.01 -2.72 7.75
CA ILE A 222 4.94 -3.47 6.88
C ILE A 222 4.98 -2.84 5.49
N LEU A 223 3.81 -2.59 4.89
CA LEU A 223 3.72 -1.94 3.59
C LEU A 223 4.33 -0.54 3.64
N TRP A 224 4.07 0.23 4.68
CA TRP A 224 4.64 1.56 4.87
C TRP A 224 6.17 1.54 5.01
N GLY A 225 6.72 0.56 5.74
CA GLY A 225 8.17 0.35 5.83
C GLY A 225 8.81 -0.01 4.49
N LEU A 226 8.08 -0.73 3.63
CA LEU A 226 8.49 -1.07 2.26
C LEU A 226 8.13 0.03 1.24
N SER A 227 7.48 1.12 1.65
CA SER A 227 6.94 2.16 0.75
C SER A 227 8.02 2.81 -0.10
N TRP A 228 9.26 2.87 0.38
CA TRP A 228 10.37 3.47 -0.33
C TRP A 228 10.67 2.78 -1.66
N ILE A 229 10.54 1.45 -1.74
CA ILE A 229 10.72 0.67 -2.97
C ILE A 229 9.66 1.06 -3.99
N PHE A 230 8.39 1.05 -3.57
CA PHE A 230 7.26 1.41 -4.41
C PHE A 230 7.32 2.88 -4.86
N MET A 231 7.85 3.77 -4.02
CA MET A 231 8.06 5.17 -4.37
C MET A 231 9.03 5.30 -5.56
N TRP A 232 10.17 4.63 -5.53
CA TRP A 232 11.14 4.71 -6.64
C TRP A 232 10.61 4.07 -7.92
N LEU A 233 9.95 2.92 -7.82
CA LEU A 233 9.34 2.25 -8.96
C LEU A 233 8.22 3.09 -9.60
N SER A 234 7.33 3.66 -8.77
CA SER A 234 6.25 4.52 -9.24
C SER A 234 6.77 5.83 -9.82
N LEU A 235 7.82 6.40 -9.24
CA LEU A 235 8.51 7.57 -9.78
C LEU A 235 9.10 7.27 -11.16
N ALA A 236 9.81 6.15 -11.31
CA ALA A 236 10.35 5.73 -12.59
C ALA A 236 9.23 5.53 -13.62
N SER A 237 8.16 4.82 -13.26
CA SER A 237 6.99 4.62 -14.14
C SER A 237 6.33 5.94 -14.53
N GLY A 238 6.13 6.87 -13.60
CA GLY A 238 5.52 8.17 -13.89
C GLY A 238 6.39 9.01 -14.82
N VAL A 239 7.71 8.99 -14.63
CA VAL A 239 8.66 9.69 -15.50
C VAL A 239 8.60 9.10 -16.91
N ILE A 240 8.57 7.77 -17.04
CA ILE A 240 8.41 7.08 -18.34
C ILE A 240 7.12 7.53 -19.02
N PHE A 241 5.98 7.54 -18.31
CA PHE A 241 4.71 8.03 -18.86
C PHE A 241 4.82 9.48 -19.32
N PHE A 242 5.37 10.36 -18.49
CA PHE A 242 5.53 11.77 -18.82
C PHE A 242 6.34 11.95 -20.13
N TYR A 243 7.47 11.26 -20.27
CA TYR A 243 8.29 11.31 -21.49
C TYR A 243 7.59 10.69 -22.70
N MET A 244 6.88 9.58 -22.53
CA MET A 244 6.09 8.95 -23.58
C MET A 244 5.01 9.91 -24.11
N PHE A 245 4.23 10.53 -23.23
CA PHE A 245 3.21 11.51 -23.60
C PHE A 245 3.79 12.78 -24.22
N LYS A 246 4.97 13.22 -23.77
CA LYS A 246 5.72 14.32 -24.40
C LYS A 246 6.10 13.96 -25.83
N LYS A 247 6.67 12.77 -26.06
CA LYS A 247 7.08 12.27 -27.38
C LYS A 247 5.89 12.15 -28.34
N MET A 248 4.73 11.71 -27.85
CA MET A 248 3.47 11.65 -28.61
C MET A 248 2.82 13.02 -28.85
N ARG A 249 3.44 14.13 -28.41
CA ARG A 249 2.88 15.50 -28.49
C ARG A 249 1.50 15.61 -27.84
N TRP A 250 1.25 14.83 -26.80
CA TRP A 250 0.00 14.86 -26.05
C TRP A 250 -0.18 16.20 -25.31
N PHE A 251 0.91 16.88 -24.98
CA PHE A 251 0.93 18.22 -24.39
C PHE A 251 2.11 19.04 -24.95
N ARG A 252 2.05 20.36 -24.77
CA ARG A 252 3.14 21.29 -25.07
C ARG A 252 3.52 22.01 -23.77
N ILE A 253 4.81 22.23 -23.58
CA ILE A 253 5.34 23.02 -22.47
C ILE A 253 5.57 24.42 -23.05
N GLU A 254 4.88 25.41 -22.50
CA GLU A 254 5.02 26.81 -22.87
C GLU A 254 5.84 27.51 -21.78
N GLU A 255 6.86 28.25 -22.18
CA GLU A 255 7.60 29.13 -21.27
C GLU A 255 6.79 30.41 -21.08
N LYS A 256 6.51 30.76 -19.83
CA LYS A 256 5.76 31.97 -19.49
C LYS A 256 6.66 32.84 -18.62
N ASP A 257 7.00 34.03 -19.10
CA ASP A 257 7.73 35.01 -18.29
C ASP A 257 6.80 35.52 -17.19
N VAL A 258 7.13 35.17 -15.95
CA VAL A 258 6.45 35.68 -14.75
C VAL A 258 7.37 36.72 -14.12
N LYS A 259 6.92 37.98 -14.05
CA LYS A 259 7.61 39.03 -13.30
C LYS A 259 7.61 38.65 -11.82
N ALA A 260 8.78 38.45 -11.23
CA ALA A 260 8.92 38.13 -9.82
C ALA A 260 8.93 39.41 -8.99
N GLU A 261 8.14 39.47 -7.93
CA GLU A 261 8.22 40.51 -6.91
C GLU A 261 9.41 40.21 -5.98
N VAL A 262 10.29 41.19 -5.80
CA VAL A 262 11.44 41.10 -4.88
C VAL A 262 11.09 41.89 -3.64
N LEU A 263 11.19 41.25 -2.48
CA LEU A 263 11.08 41.90 -1.18
C LEU A 263 12.36 42.70 -0.96
N THR A 264 12.27 44.01 -1.19
CA THR A 264 13.32 44.97 -0.82
C THR A 264 12.98 45.57 0.53
N VAL A 265 13.90 45.42 1.49
CA VAL A 265 13.86 46.10 2.81
C VAL A 265 14.59 47.42 2.70
#